data_AF-M5BVN3-F1
#
_entry.id   AF-M5BVN3-F1
#
_cell.length_a   1.000
_cell.length_b   1.000
_cell.length_c   1.000
_cell.angle_alpha   90.00
_cell.angle_beta   90.00
_cell.angle_gamma   90.00
#
_symmetry.space_group_name_H-M   'P 1'
#
loop_
_entity.id
_entity.type
_entity.pdbx_description
1 polymer ?
#
loop_
_entity_poly.entity_id
_entity_poly.type
_entity_poly.pdbx_seq_one_letter_code
_entity_poly.pdbx_strand_id
1 'polypeptide(L)'
;MLGSISSAVIAGALLASSVQAGDHFILSQCRSLSYTRIDPMTNAHSVGPHVHNIIGASNFSPDSGSPDVLQQAKCSSTMIQADKSNYWTPLLNYNHGNGSYSPMISSTRIYYFLKPLNGTTPVKAFPRGLRMLGGGYADRRPNPYPPTGELSYDQQQAMDPRINAIKWGCSAGAVQGQGSGGSLPGQRPYLPNDAPNGCGVVNAGIFFPSCGDGRLDSDDHL
;
A
#
# COMPACT_ATOMS: atom_id res chain seq x y z
N MET A 1 -9.69 67.53 -27.16
CA MET A 1 -10.00 66.75 -25.94
C MET A 1 -10.47 65.39 -26.44
N LEU A 2 -9.60 64.36 -26.48
CA LEU A 2 -9.48 63.32 -25.44
C LEU A 2 -10.90 62.82 -25.06
N GLY A 3 -11.43 61.68 -25.47
CA GLY A 3 -10.85 60.37 -25.74
C GLY A 3 -11.78 59.38 -25.03
N SER A 4 -12.80 58.85 -25.71
CA SER A 4 -13.73 57.87 -25.12
C SER A 4 -13.09 56.49 -25.16
N ILE A 5 -12.49 56.09 -24.03
CA ILE A 5 -11.99 54.74 -23.82
C ILE A 5 -13.19 53.90 -23.40
N SER A 6 -13.66 53.02 -24.30
CA SER A 6 -14.65 52.00 -23.98
C SER A 6 -14.06 51.02 -22.95
N SER A 7 -14.56 51.05 -21.73
CA SER A 7 -14.21 50.10 -20.67
C SER A 7 -14.72 48.71 -21.05
N ALA A 8 -13.85 47.88 -21.63
CA ALA A 8 -14.09 46.45 -21.72
C ALA A 8 -13.96 45.85 -20.30
N VAL A 9 -15.09 45.56 -19.67
CA VAL A 9 -15.14 44.74 -18.45
C VAL A 9 -14.81 43.31 -18.88
N ILE A 10 -13.53 42.95 -18.81
CA ILE A 10 -13.11 41.55 -18.90
C ILE A 10 -13.54 40.90 -17.58
N ALA A 11 -14.70 40.26 -17.60
CA ALA A 11 -15.10 39.32 -16.56
C ALA A 11 -14.11 38.15 -16.59
N GLY A 12 -13.03 38.25 -15.80
CA GLY A 12 -12.13 37.15 -15.51
C GLY A 12 -12.91 36.09 -14.74
N ALA A 13 -13.48 35.13 -15.47
CA ALA A 13 -13.96 33.90 -14.88
C ALA A 13 -12.73 33.18 -14.31
N LEU A 14 -12.48 33.39 -13.02
CA LEU A 14 -11.65 32.51 -12.22
C LEU A 14 -12.30 31.13 -12.30
N LEU A 15 -11.77 30.28 -13.19
CA LEU A 15 -11.92 28.85 -13.10
C LEU A 15 -11.25 28.45 -11.77
N ALA A 16 -12.02 28.54 -10.68
CA ALA A 16 -11.77 27.74 -9.51
C ALA A 16 -12.02 26.30 -9.94
N SER A 17 -11.00 25.69 -10.57
CA SER A 17 -10.89 24.25 -10.58
C SER A 17 -10.92 23.85 -9.11
N SER A 18 -12.04 23.27 -8.69
CA SER A 18 -12.11 22.51 -7.46
C SER A 18 -11.06 21.42 -7.60
N VAL A 19 -9.86 21.68 -7.08
CA VAL A 19 -8.89 20.63 -6.81
C VAL A 19 -9.57 19.76 -5.78
N GLN A 20 -10.25 18.73 -6.26
CA GLN A 20 -10.79 17.69 -5.42
C GLN A 20 -9.57 17.09 -4.74
N ALA A 21 -9.41 17.40 -3.45
CA ALA A 21 -8.29 16.89 -2.67
C ALA A 21 -8.28 15.38 -2.85
N GLY A 22 -7.14 14.85 -3.32
CA GLY A 22 -7.00 13.41 -3.54
C GLY A 22 -7.40 12.66 -2.28
N ASP A 23 -8.25 11.66 -2.41
CA ASP A 23 -8.71 10.86 -1.28
C ASP A 23 -7.67 9.81 -0.83
N HIS A 24 -6.54 9.74 -1.53
CA HIS A 24 -5.41 8.90 -1.22
C HIS A 24 -4.10 9.47 -1.77
N PHE A 25 -2.99 8.99 -1.21
CA PHE A 25 -1.63 9.15 -1.70
C PHE A 25 -1.01 7.77 -1.95
N ILE A 26 -0.35 7.59 -3.10
CA ILE A 26 0.24 6.30 -3.49
C ILE A 26 1.74 6.47 -3.70
N LEU A 27 2.54 5.73 -2.94
CA LEU A 27 3.94 5.48 -3.31
C LEU A 27 3.94 4.46 -4.44
N SER A 28 3.99 5.00 -5.65
CA SER A 28 4.16 4.22 -6.87
C SER A 28 5.66 4.00 -7.17
N GLN A 29 5.95 3.16 -8.16
CA GLN A 29 7.33 2.87 -8.59
C GLN A 29 8.23 2.35 -7.46
N CYS A 30 7.68 1.50 -6.59
CA CYS A 30 8.46 0.83 -5.56
C CYS A 30 9.33 -0.26 -6.19
N ARG A 31 10.61 -0.28 -5.86
CA ARG A 31 11.55 -1.33 -6.25
C ARG A 31 11.85 -2.24 -5.06
N SER A 32 11.89 -3.55 -5.31
CA SER A 32 12.37 -4.52 -4.35
C SER A 32 13.83 -4.22 -4.01
N LEU A 33 14.09 -4.00 -2.73
CA LEU A 33 15.43 -3.83 -2.16
C LEU A 33 16.08 -5.18 -1.89
N SER A 34 15.32 -6.14 -1.35
CA SER A 34 15.81 -7.47 -0.99
C SER A 34 14.68 -8.48 -0.88
N TYR A 35 15.00 -9.75 -1.10
CA TYR A 35 14.16 -10.90 -0.73
C TYR A 35 14.84 -11.64 0.41
N THR A 36 14.26 -11.59 1.61
CA THR A 36 14.94 -12.09 2.81
C THR A 36 13.95 -12.53 3.88
N ARG A 37 14.43 -13.36 4.80
CA ARG A 37 13.68 -13.80 6.00
C ARG A 37 13.94 -12.89 7.20
N ILE A 38 14.62 -11.76 7.01
CA ILE A 38 14.84 -10.77 8.08
C ILE A 38 13.53 -10.05 8.36
N ASP A 39 13.13 -10.04 9.63
CA ASP A 39 12.00 -9.26 10.15
C ASP A 39 12.45 -8.50 11.40
N PRO A 40 12.74 -7.19 11.30
CA PRO A 40 13.15 -6.38 12.46
C PRO A 40 12.02 -6.10 13.47
N MET A 41 10.76 -6.41 13.14
CA MET A 41 9.62 -6.22 14.02
C MET A 41 9.31 -7.47 14.85
N THR A 42 9.12 -8.63 14.20
CA THR A 42 8.64 -9.85 14.88
C THR A 42 9.76 -10.83 15.23
N ASN A 43 10.86 -10.84 14.46
CA ASN A 43 11.95 -11.81 14.59
C ASN A 43 13.33 -11.13 14.54
N ALA A 44 13.49 -10.01 15.25
CA ALA A 44 14.72 -9.24 15.26
C ALA A 44 15.93 -10.13 15.59
N HIS A 45 17.03 -9.94 14.86
CA HIS A 45 18.28 -10.71 14.99
C HIS A 45 18.15 -12.23 14.81
N SER A 46 17.07 -12.69 14.19
CA SER A 46 16.85 -14.11 13.89
C SER A 46 16.31 -14.30 12.48
N VAL A 47 16.29 -15.56 12.03
CA VAL A 47 15.74 -15.92 10.73
C VAL A 47 14.23 -16.11 10.89
N GLY A 48 13.43 -15.22 10.28
CA GLY A 48 11.98 -15.28 10.30
C GLY A 48 11.39 -16.50 9.58
N PRO A 49 10.12 -16.84 9.80
CA PRO A 49 9.52 -18.09 9.32
C PRO A 49 9.25 -18.15 7.82
N HIS A 50 9.25 -17.02 7.11
CA HIS A 50 9.00 -16.94 5.67
C HIS A 50 9.84 -15.82 5.01
N VAL A 51 9.82 -15.76 3.67
CA VAL A 51 10.57 -14.76 2.89
C VAL A 51 9.69 -13.55 2.63
N HIS A 52 10.25 -12.36 2.79
CA HIS A 52 9.63 -11.07 2.50
C HIS A 52 10.17 -10.47 1.20
N ASN A 53 9.33 -9.69 0.51
CA ASN A 53 9.74 -8.71 -0.48
C ASN A 53 9.87 -7.34 0.21
N ILE A 54 11.11 -6.86 0.38
CA ILE A 54 11.42 -5.62 1.11
C ILE A 54 11.47 -4.42 0.18
N ILE A 55 10.86 -3.31 0.59
CA ILE A 55 10.88 -2.00 -0.06
C ILE A 55 11.15 -0.92 1.00
N GLY A 56 11.90 0.11 0.65
CA GLY A 56 12.10 1.26 1.53
C GLY A 56 13.56 1.68 1.68
N ALA A 57 13.94 2.02 2.90
CA ALA A 57 15.25 2.54 3.24
C ALA A 57 16.40 1.59 2.88
N SER A 58 17.46 2.15 2.29
CA SER A 58 18.62 1.40 1.81
C SER A 58 19.45 0.71 2.89
N ASN A 59 19.21 1.00 4.17
CA ASN A 59 19.90 0.40 5.31
C ASN A 59 19.04 -0.65 6.04
N PHE A 60 18.05 -1.23 5.35
CA PHE A 60 17.30 -2.38 5.86
C PHE A 60 18.24 -3.48 6.36
N SER A 61 18.05 -3.86 7.61
CA SER A 61 18.91 -4.78 8.36
C SER A 61 18.16 -5.28 9.60
N PRO A 62 18.66 -6.30 10.31
CA PRO A 62 18.07 -6.74 11.58
C PRO A 62 17.92 -5.60 12.61
N ASP A 63 18.76 -4.57 12.55
CA ASP A 63 18.75 -3.39 13.43
C ASP A 63 17.77 -2.29 13.01
N SER A 64 17.14 -2.43 11.85
CA SER A 64 16.31 -1.38 11.23
C SER A 64 14.90 -1.23 11.82
N GLY A 65 14.72 -1.61 13.10
CA GLY A 65 13.44 -1.55 13.81
C GLY A 65 13.10 -0.19 14.42
N SER A 66 13.99 0.80 14.37
CA SER A 66 13.78 2.14 14.94
C SER A 66 13.82 3.24 13.88
N PRO A 67 13.03 4.32 14.04
CA PRO A 67 13.06 5.44 13.10
C PRO A 67 14.43 6.12 13.04
N ASP A 68 15.20 6.13 14.14
CA ASP A 68 16.52 6.79 14.17
C ASP A 68 17.57 6.04 13.34
N VAL A 69 17.50 4.70 13.31
CA VAL A 69 18.32 3.89 12.41
C VAL A 69 17.88 4.13 10.97
N LEU A 70 16.57 4.07 10.69
CA LEU A 70 16.04 4.24 9.33
C LEU A 70 16.39 5.60 8.71
N GLN A 71 16.36 6.68 9.49
CA GLN A 71 16.68 8.02 9.00
C GLN A 71 18.14 8.19 8.58
N GLN A 72 19.04 7.27 8.95
CA GLN A 72 20.43 7.26 8.49
C GLN A 72 20.61 6.67 7.08
N ALA A 73 19.53 6.16 6.47
CA ALA A 73 19.58 5.60 5.12
C ALA A 73 19.95 6.64 4.07
N LYS A 74 20.92 6.30 3.21
CA LYS A 74 21.37 7.17 2.11
C LYS A 74 20.27 7.39 1.07
N CYS A 75 19.52 6.35 0.72
CA CYS A 75 18.46 6.41 -0.29
C CYS A 75 17.24 5.57 0.12
N SER A 76 16.18 5.63 -0.69
CA SER A 76 14.97 4.81 -0.55
C SER A 76 14.68 4.11 -1.88
N SER A 77 14.13 2.90 -1.84
CA SER A 77 13.71 2.16 -3.03
C SER A 77 12.32 2.58 -3.54
N THR A 78 11.69 3.57 -2.91
CA THR A 78 10.47 4.22 -3.38
C THR A 78 10.79 5.49 -4.20
N MET A 79 9.76 6.06 -4.85
CA MET A 79 9.91 7.32 -5.59
C MET A 79 10.23 8.53 -4.71
N ILE A 80 9.94 8.48 -3.40
CA ILE A 80 10.19 9.59 -2.48
C ILE A 80 11.43 9.28 -1.66
N GLN A 81 12.55 9.88 -2.03
CA GLN A 81 13.83 9.64 -1.36
C GLN A 81 13.85 10.08 0.11
N ALA A 82 12.97 11.02 0.50
CA ALA A 82 12.77 11.45 1.88
C ALA A 82 12.00 10.43 2.73
N ASP A 83 11.24 9.52 2.11
CA ASP A 83 10.60 8.44 2.83
C ASP A 83 11.62 7.33 3.12
N LYS A 84 12.03 7.25 4.38
CA LYS A 84 12.96 6.23 4.91
C LYS A 84 12.23 5.10 5.64
N SER A 85 10.92 4.97 5.48
CA SER A 85 10.17 3.85 6.05
C SER A 85 10.53 2.55 5.33
N ASN A 86 10.35 1.42 6.02
CA ASN A 86 10.44 0.10 5.42
C ASN A 86 9.04 -0.51 5.33
N TYR A 87 8.79 -1.18 4.22
CA TYR A 87 7.54 -1.84 3.90
C TYR A 87 7.86 -3.21 3.35
N TRP A 88 7.07 -4.21 3.71
CA TRP A 88 7.26 -5.54 3.16
C TRP A 88 5.97 -6.32 3.03
N THR A 89 5.96 -7.22 2.06
CA THR A 89 4.93 -8.22 1.84
C THR A 89 5.56 -9.61 1.85
N PRO A 90 4.81 -10.69 2.12
CA PRO A 90 5.33 -12.03 1.94
C PRO A 90 5.66 -12.26 0.46
N LEU A 91 6.81 -12.88 0.18
CA LEU A 91 7.20 -13.28 -1.17
C LEU A 91 6.35 -14.48 -1.60
N LEU A 92 5.50 -14.25 -2.59
CA LEU A 92 4.70 -15.31 -3.18
C LEU A 92 5.57 -16.25 -4.01
N ASN A 93 5.22 -17.53 -4.00
CA ASN A 93 5.87 -18.54 -4.83
C ASN A 93 4.83 -19.26 -5.68
N TYR A 94 5.14 -19.43 -6.96
CA TYR A 94 4.40 -20.31 -7.83
C TYR A 94 4.82 -21.75 -7.54
N ASN A 95 3.84 -22.60 -7.22
CA ASN A 95 4.05 -24.03 -7.04
C ASN A 95 3.84 -24.74 -8.38
N HIS A 96 4.89 -25.37 -8.91
CA HIS A 96 4.83 -26.09 -10.20
C HIS A 96 4.12 -27.45 -10.11
N GLY A 97 3.69 -27.89 -8.93
CA GLY A 97 3.03 -29.17 -8.71
C GLY A 97 3.97 -30.39 -8.68
N ASN A 98 5.26 -30.19 -8.98
CA ASN A 98 6.31 -31.22 -8.95
C ASN A 98 7.23 -31.10 -7.71
N GLY A 99 6.82 -30.33 -6.70
CA GLY A 99 7.62 -30.04 -5.50
C GLY A 99 8.63 -28.90 -5.66
N SER A 100 8.73 -28.30 -6.84
CA SER A 100 9.54 -27.09 -7.06
C SER A 100 8.69 -25.82 -7.00
N TYR A 101 9.36 -24.72 -6.63
CA TYR A 101 8.74 -23.41 -6.46
C TYR A 101 9.57 -22.35 -7.20
N SER A 102 8.90 -21.34 -7.73
CA SER A 102 9.56 -20.16 -8.28
C SER A 102 9.01 -18.88 -7.67
N PRO A 103 9.87 -17.92 -7.31
CA PRO A 103 9.42 -16.66 -6.72
C PRO A 103 8.60 -15.86 -7.72
N MET A 104 7.46 -15.34 -7.27
CA MET A 104 6.61 -14.44 -8.04
C MET A 104 6.91 -13.01 -7.59
N ILE A 105 7.69 -12.29 -8.39
CA ILE A 105 8.05 -10.91 -8.08
C ILE A 105 6.86 -9.99 -8.31
N SER A 106 6.32 -9.44 -7.23
CA SER A 106 5.17 -8.54 -7.29
C SER A 106 5.58 -7.10 -7.59
N SER A 107 4.78 -6.41 -8.39
CA SER A 107 4.80 -4.95 -8.48
C SER A 107 4.10 -4.36 -7.25
N THR A 108 4.85 -3.75 -6.34
CA THR A 108 4.30 -3.26 -5.07
C THR A 108 3.92 -1.78 -5.13
N ARG A 109 2.82 -1.43 -4.47
CA ARG A 109 2.37 -0.05 -4.23
C ARG A 109 1.98 0.10 -2.76
N ILE A 110 2.25 1.28 -2.20
CA ILE A 110 1.86 1.60 -0.82
C ILE A 110 0.81 2.70 -0.88
N TYR A 111 -0.31 2.48 -0.21
CA TYR A 111 -1.50 3.31 -0.24
C TYR A 111 -1.74 3.95 1.11
N TYR A 112 -1.82 5.28 1.11
CA TYR A 112 -2.20 6.10 2.24
C TYR A 112 -3.55 6.74 1.94
N PHE A 113 -4.62 6.30 2.61
CA PHE A 113 -5.93 6.93 2.43
C PHE A 113 -6.07 8.17 3.30
N LEU A 114 -6.63 9.22 2.71
CA LEU A 114 -6.78 10.55 3.32
C LEU A 114 -8.25 10.91 3.58
N LYS A 115 -9.16 9.93 3.44
CA LYS A 115 -10.59 10.09 3.76
C LYS A 115 -10.85 9.86 5.25
N PRO A 116 -11.52 10.79 5.95
CA PRO A 116 -12.04 10.54 7.29
C PRO A 116 -13.01 9.34 7.28
N LEU A 117 -12.85 8.38 8.19
CA LEU A 117 -13.73 7.19 8.27
C LEU A 117 -15.22 7.57 8.41
N ASN A 118 -15.51 8.68 9.10
CA ASN A 118 -16.87 9.19 9.39
C ASN A 118 -17.10 10.62 8.87
N GLY A 119 -16.26 11.12 7.97
CA GLY A 119 -16.36 12.49 7.41
C GLY A 119 -15.96 13.64 8.35
N THR A 120 -15.83 13.42 9.66
CA THR A 120 -15.63 14.49 10.65
C THR A 120 -14.27 14.44 11.36
N THR A 121 -13.59 13.30 11.33
CA THR A 121 -12.28 13.14 11.99
C THR A 121 -11.15 13.67 11.10
N PRO A 122 -10.38 14.69 11.53
CA PRO A 122 -9.24 15.17 10.75
C PRO A 122 -8.20 14.06 10.56
N VAL A 123 -7.73 13.88 9.33
CA VAL A 123 -6.61 12.97 9.05
C VAL A 123 -5.33 13.58 9.62
N LYS A 124 -4.63 12.81 10.43
CA LYS A 124 -3.33 13.17 11.02
C LYS A 124 -2.23 12.32 10.40
N ALA A 125 -1.04 12.88 10.29
CA ALA A 125 0.13 12.11 9.92
C ALA A 125 0.37 10.99 10.95
N PHE A 126 0.85 9.84 10.47
CA PHE A 126 1.27 8.77 11.37
C PHE A 126 2.40 9.25 12.28
N PRO A 127 2.39 8.84 13.56
CA PRO A 127 3.43 9.23 14.50
C PRO A 127 4.78 8.64 14.08
N ARG A 128 5.87 9.35 14.40
CA ARG A 128 7.23 8.86 14.16
C ARG A 128 7.43 7.55 14.91
N GLY A 129 7.90 6.53 14.19
CA GLY A 129 8.16 5.21 14.76
C GLY A 129 6.95 4.29 14.82
N LEU A 130 5.85 4.64 14.15
CA LEU A 130 4.74 3.70 13.94
C LEU A 130 5.25 2.39 13.36
N ARG A 131 4.80 1.29 13.96
CA ARG A 131 4.96 -0.07 13.48
C ARG A 131 3.58 -0.65 13.23
N MET A 132 3.46 -1.44 12.18
CA MET A 132 2.18 -2.02 11.77
C MET A 132 2.42 -3.42 11.21
N LEU A 133 1.71 -4.40 11.75
CA LEU A 133 1.75 -5.78 11.30
C LEU A 133 0.37 -6.18 10.78
N GLY A 134 0.31 -6.62 9.52
CA GLY A 134 -0.90 -7.09 8.87
C GLY A 134 -1.08 -8.60 9.03
N GLY A 135 -1.59 -9.04 10.17
CA GLY A 135 -1.75 -10.47 10.48
C GLY A 135 -0.42 -11.17 10.85
N GLY A 136 -0.48 -12.44 11.24
CA GLY A 136 0.70 -13.22 11.64
C GLY A 136 1.16 -14.20 10.55
N TYR A 137 2.40 -14.69 10.64
CA TYR A 137 2.91 -15.71 9.70
C TYR A 137 2.11 -17.02 9.73
N ALA A 138 1.51 -17.33 10.89
CA ALA A 138 0.65 -18.49 11.09
C ALA A 138 -0.83 -18.16 10.86
N ASP A 139 -1.17 -16.94 10.44
CA ASP A 139 -2.54 -16.56 10.22
C ASP A 139 -3.09 -17.29 9.00
N ARG A 140 -4.15 -18.06 9.25
CA ARG A 140 -4.87 -18.88 8.27
C ARG A 140 -6.37 -18.53 8.26
N ARG A 141 -6.75 -17.36 8.81
CA ARG A 141 -8.15 -16.99 9.10
C ARG A 141 -8.68 -15.83 8.22
N PRO A 142 -10.00 -15.74 7.97
CA PRO A 142 -11.05 -16.74 8.13
C PRO A 142 -11.59 -17.33 6.80
N ASN A 143 -12.38 -18.39 7.00
CA ASN A 143 -12.91 -19.41 6.08
C ASN A 143 -14.13 -19.02 5.19
N PRO A 144 -14.79 -17.84 5.27
CA PRO A 144 -15.62 -17.36 4.17
C PRO A 144 -14.80 -16.38 3.33
N TYR A 145 -14.51 -16.78 2.10
CA TYR A 145 -14.03 -15.87 1.06
C TYR A 145 -14.92 -14.61 1.07
N PRO A 146 -14.36 -13.38 1.15
CA PRO A 146 -15.15 -12.18 0.91
C PRO A 146 -15.93 -12.38 -0.40
N PRO A 147 -17.20 -11.94 -0.50
CA PRO A 147 -18.01 -12.16 -1.68
C PRO A 147 -17.21 -11.87 -2.95
N THR A 148 -17.20 -12.82 -3.89
CA THR A 148 -16.49 -12.65 -5.16
C THR A 148 -17.12 -11.50 -5.92
N GLY A 149 -16.40 -10.38 -6.04
CA GLY A 149 -16.87 -9.20 -6.76
C GLY A 149 -16.22 -7.94 -6.22
N GLU A 150 -16.67 -6.79 -6.71
CA GLU A 150 -16.33 -5.49 -6.13
C GLU A 150 -17.08 -5.34 -4.81
N LEU A 151 -16.35 -5.20 -3.70
CA LEU A 151 -16.93 -4.97 -2.38
C LEU A 151 -17.40 -3.53 -2.27
N SER A 152 -18.58 -3.28 -1.68
CA SER A 152 -19.01 -1.93 -1.34
C SER A 152 -18.03 -1.27 -0.37
N TYR A 153 -18.03 0.06 -0.31
CA TYR A 153 -17.19 0.80 0.63
C TYR A 153 -17.37 0.32 2.08
N ASP A 154 -18.63 0.15 2.52
CA ASP A 154 -18.95 -0.33 3.87
C ASP A 154 -18.47 -1.78 4.11
N GLN A 155 -18.55 -2.64 3.09
CA GLN A 155 -17.99 -3.99 3.16
C GLN A 155 -16.47 -3.97 3.29
N GLN A 156 -15.78 -3.11 2.54
CA GLN A 156 -14.32 -2.95 2.64
C GLN A 156 -13.92 -2.43 4.02
N GLN A 157 -14.71 -1.53 4.61
CA GLN A 157 -14.48 -1.01 5.97
C GLN A 157 -14.76 -2.04 7.07
N ALA A 158 -15.76 -2.91 6.88
CA ALA A 158 -16.12 -3.96 7.85
C ALA A 158 -15.15 -5.15 7.86
N MET A 159 -14.24 -5.23 6.89
CA MET A 159 -13.24 -6.29 6.83
C MET A 159 -12.19 -6.13 7.93
N ASP A 160 -11.71 -7.27 8.42
CA ASP A 160 -10.63 -7.33 9.38
C ASP A 160 -9.41 -6.52 8.87
N PRO A 161 -8.93 -5.53 9.64
CA PRO A 161 -7.81 -4.69 9.22
C PRO A 161 -6.54 -5.51 8.94
N ARG A 162 -6.37 -6.66 9.59
CA ARG A 162 -5.23 -7.58 9.35
C ARG A 162 -5.24 -8.13 7.92
N ILE A 163 -6.42 -8.39 7.37
CA ILE A 163 -6.64 -8.91 6.02
C ILE A 163 -6.55 -7.78 4.98
N ASN A 164 -6.94 -6.57 5.37
CA ASN A 164 -6.93 -5.41 4.49
C ASN A 164 -5.56 -4.75 4.32
N ALA A 165 -4.61 -5.03 5.22
CA ALA A 165 -3.28 -4.42 5.22
C ALA A 165 -2.46 -4.76 3.97
N ILE A 166 -2.61 -5.97 3.43
CA ILE A 166 -1.95 -6.40 2.18
C ILE A 166 -2.99 -7.03 1.24
N LYS A 167 -3.07 -6.53 0.01
CA LYS A 167 -3.95 -7.09 -1.04
C LYS A 167 -3.16 -7.39 -2.31
N TRP A 168 -3.61 -8.38 -3.06
CA TRP A 168 -2.99 -8.89 -4.29
C TRP A 168 -3.88 -8.64 -5.49
N GLY A 169 -3.30 -8.24 -6.62
CA GLY A 169 -4.02 -8.05 -7.88
C GLY A 169 -3.21 -8.51 -9.09
N CYS A 170 -3.79 -8.43 -10.29
CA CYS A 170 -3.13 -8.84 -11.54
C CYS A 170 -3.14 -7.73 -12.59
N SER A 171 -2.01 -7.53 -13.27
CA SER A 171 -1.89 -6.60 -14.40
C SER A 171 -1.18 -7.26 -15.57
N ALA A 172 -1.96 -7.80 -16.51
CA ALA A 172 -1.66 -8.09 -17.92
C ALA A 172 -2.65 -9.18 -18.38
N GLY A 173 -3.56 -8.78 -19.27
CA GLY A 173 -4.88 -9.40 -19.49
C GLY A 173 -6.03 -8.46 -19.12
N ALA A 174 -5.77 -7.50 -18.22
CA ALA A 174 -6.61 -6.33 -18.01
C ALA A 174 -6.24 -5.26 -19.04
N VAL A 175 -7.18 -4.94 -19.92
CA VAL A 175 -7.09 -3.81 -20.85
C VAL A 175 -6.79 -2.55 -20.03
N GLN A 176 -5.83 -1.74 -20.48
CA GLN A 176 -5.60 -0.40 -19.93
C GLN A 176 -6.93 0.38 -20.08
N GLY A 177 -7.69 0.51 -18.99
CA GLY A 177 -9.06 1.06 -19.01
C GLY A 177 -10.19 0.12 -18.58
N GLN A 178 -9.91 -1.15 -18.25
CA GLN A 178 -10.85 -2.07 -17.57
C GLN A 178 -10.38 -2.46 -16.16
N GLY A 179 -9.86 -1.47 -15.45
CA GLY A 179 -9.48 -1.55 -14.05
C GLY A 179 -9.11 -0.15 -13.65
N SER A 180 -10.06 0.57 -13.05
CA SER A 180 -9.93 2.00 -12.78
C SER A 180 -8.62 2.27 -12.04
N GLY A 181 -7.72 2.99 -12.71
CA GLY A 181 -6.46 3.43 -12.13
C GLY A 181 -6.76 4.34 -10.95
N GLY A 182 -6.17 4.02 -9.80
CA GLY A 182 -6.37 4.75 -8.56
C GLY A 182 -7.57 4.20 -7.79
N SER A 183 -7.27 3.51 -6.69
CA SER A 183 -8.24 3.02 -5.69
C SER A 183 -9.19 1.85 -6.06
N LEU A 184 -8.99 1.06 -7.11
CA LEU A 184 -10.16 0.38 -7.73
C LEU A 184 -9.80 -0.99 -8.41
N PRO A 185 -10.76 -1.72 -9.02
CA PRO A 185 -11.03 -3.18 -8.97
C PRO A 185 -9.86 -4.13 -9.32
N GLY A 186 -9.81 -5.26 -8.61
CA GLY A 186 -8.92 -6.39 -8.90
C GLY A 186 -7.85 -6.66 -7.85
N GLN A 187 -7.65 -5.78 -6.86
CA GLN A 187 -6.87 -6.08 -5.67
C GLN A 187 -7.75 -6.68 -4.57
N ARG A 188 -7.42 -7.91 -4.19
CA ARG A 188 -8.21 -8.73 -3.27
C ARG A 188 -7.28 -9.23 -2.15
N PRO A 189 -7.77 -9.52 -0.94
CA PRO A 189 -6.90 -10.07 0.12
C PRO A 189 -6.33 -11.45 -0.19
N TYR A 190 -6.78 -12.05 -1.29
CA TYR A 190 -6.38 -13.34 -1.80
C TYR A 190 -5.76 -13.18 -3.18
N LEU A 191 -5.03 -14.21 -3.62
CA LEU A 191 -4.51 -14.25 -4.98
C LEU A 191 -5.68 -14.23 -5.97
N PRO A 192 -5.72 -13.26 -6.89
CA PRO A 192 -6.76 -13.21 -7.92
C PRO A 192 -6.72 -14.48 -8.78
N ASN A 193 -7.88 -15.12 -8.93
CA ASN A 193 -8.11 -16.30 -9.76
C ASN A 193 -9.05 -15.99 -10.95
N ASP A 194 -9.45 -14.73 -11.08
CA ASP A 194 -10.46 -14.19 -11.98
C ASP A 194 -9.85 -13.53 -13.23
N ALA A 195 -8.60 -13.85 -13.55
CA ALA A 195 -7.94 -13.38 -14.77
C ALA A 195 -8.09 -14.43 -15.89
N PRO A 196 -9.02 -14.24 -16.86
CA PRO A 196 -9.33 -15.26 -17.87
C PRO A 196 -8.16 -15.64 -18.77
N ASN A 197 -7.16 -14.76 -18.89
CA ASN A 197 -5.93 -14.98 -19.67
C ASN A 197 -4.70 -15.20 -18.76
N GLY A 198 -4.91 -15.54 -17.50
CA GLY A 198 -3.87 -15.61 -16.49
C GLY A 198 -3.38 -14.23 -16.02
N CYS A 199 -2.41 -14.25 -15.11
CA CYS A 199 -1.86 -13.07 -14.46
C CYS A 199 -0.45 -12.81 -14.95
N GLY A 200 -0.27 -11.89 -15.92
CA GLY A 200 1.09 -11.61 -16.41
C GLY A 200 1.98 -10.89 -15.39
N VAL A 201 1.41 -10.09 -14.49
CA VAL A 201 2.14 -9.49 -13.35
C VAL A 201 1.25 -9.48 -12.11
N VAL A 202 1.72 -10.06 -11.02
CA VAL A 202 1.08 -9.91 -9.71
C VAL A 202 1.44 -8.56 -9.12
N ASN A 203 0.45 -7.86 -8.58
CA ASN A 203 0.63 -6.61 -7.84
C ASN A 203 0.37 -6.85 -6.36
N ALA A 204 1.17 -6.23 -5.50
CA ALA A 204 0.95 -6.18 -4.07
C ALA A 204 0.60 -4.74 -3.67
N GLY A 205 -0.49 -4.55 -2.92
CA GLY A 205 -0.85 -3.28 -2.30
C GLY A 205 -0.66 -3.38 -0.80
N ILE A 206 0.10 -2.47 -0.22
CA ILE A 206 0.17 -2.26 1.23
C ILE A 206 -0.73 -1.09 1.57
N PHE A 207 -1.72 -1.28 2.44
CA PHE A 207 -2.75 -0.30 2.72
C PHE A 207 -2.67 0.18 4.16
N PHE A 208 -2.53 1.49 4.33
CA PHE A 208 -2.61 2.13 5.62
C PHE A 208 -4.04 2.62 5.87
N PRO A 209 -4.60 2.36 7.06
CA PRO A 209 -5.91 2.89 7.43
C PRO A 209 -5.87 4.41 7.53
N SER A 210 -6.98 5.09 7.24
CA SER A 210 -7.06 6.56 7.35
C SER A 210 -7.07 7.07 8.80
N CYS A 211 -7.19 6.19 9.79
CA CYS A 211 -7.29 6.55 11.20
C CYS A 211 -6.39 5.66 12.06
N GLY A 212 -5.85 6.24 13.13
CA GLY A 212 -5.10 5.56 14.18
C GLY A 212 -5.33 6.26 15.51
N ASP A 213 -5.16 5.54 16.61
CA ASP A 213 -5.28 6.06 17.98
C ASP A 213 -4.03 6.82 18.44
N GLY A 214 -3.00 6.90 17.58
CA GLY A 214 -1.73 7.57 17.84
C GLY A 214 -0.73 6.71 18.60
N ARG A 215 -1.06 5.45 18.92
CA ARG A 215 -0.09 4.49 19.46
C ARG A 215 0.93 4.10 18.39
N LEU A 216 2.13 3.75 18.84
CA LEU A 216 3.23 3.35 17.97
C LEU A 216 3.25 1.84 17.67
N ASP A 217 2.73 1.05 18.60
CA ASP A 217 2.72 -0.43 18.64
C ASP A 217 1.45 -0.88 19.42
N SER A 218 0.92 -2.05 19.08
CA SER A 218 -0.03 -2.86 19.85
C SER A 218 0.68 -3.98 20.65
N ASP A 219 0.08 -4.43 21.75
CA ASP A 219 0.70 -5.47 22.59
C ASP A 219 0.70 -6.85 21.91
N ASP A 220 -0.13 -7.03 20.87
CA ASP A 220 -0.25 -8.25 20.06
C ASP A 220 0.65 -8.24 18.81
N HIS A 221 1.72 -7.45 18.79
CA HIS A 221 2.81 -7.55 17.80
C HIS A 221 3.67 -8.83 17.92
N LEU A 222 3.12 -9.91 18.50
CA LEU A 222 3.72 -11.24 18.65
C LEU A 222 3.42 -12.15 17.45
#